data_AF-A0A1Q7G2N2-F1
#
_entry.id   AF-A0A1Q7G2N2-F1
#
_cell.length_a   1.000
_cell.length_b   1.000
_cell.length_c   1.000
_cell.angle_alpha   90.00
_cell.angle_beta   90.00
_cell.angle_gamma   90.00
#
_symmetry.space_group_name_H-M   'P 1'
#
loop_
_entity.id
_entity.type
_entity.pdbx_description
1 polymer ?
#
loop_
_entity_poly.entity_id
_entity_poly.type
_entity_poly.pdbx_seq_one_letter_code
_entity_poly.pdbx_strand_id
1 'polypeptide(L)'
;MITSATTGTTVVSATSSIPLTGEGSVTRATDGTAGSSGPASKTWVDAAILINPPTATNNIGTNHTLTITVTSSGGNLDSGTATASITSGPGGFVGPPTCSYTGGGTTASCTVIITSLGAGITTISATSNITVAGVVLARSTNGTTTPSGLNNSNPAQKIWLDGHVQVLKTVDGNVPGVNDPVFTFELRAGADINNAGTIVQTLTTSAGNGTLSFTPSLISGNVYQICELAMPGFSTSLTGFFGAFNPGASLPGTVCINFTAQAGNVVITVNNLRQGGLAGTSASTIGFWKNWASCQTSNGGQLPILDRTLQAFDPGGFTVGILTLHDTNPDPDVASDCGQIRNLLDKTAINGGRKLANDPLFNMAAQYVAYSLNVQRGATACGSPDLGGAAQALLAAHLFDGLTHTALNGAQAAYANALNNLLDTYNNTNGCPATLPAPPNPL
;
A
#
# COMPACT_ATOMS: atom_id res chain seq x y z
N MET A 1 48.53 -12.52 -51.30
CA MET A 1 47.45 -12.75 -50.31
C MET A 1 46.22 -11.99 -50.81
N ILE A 2 45.04 -12.62 -50.86
CA ILE A 2 43.78 -11.95 -51.24
C ILE A 2 42.92 -11.71 -50.00
N THR A 3 42.24 -10.58 -49.93
CA THR A 3 41.28 -10.21 -48.88
C THR A 3 40.03 -9.61 -49.54
N SER A 4 38.87 -9.72 -48.90
CA SER A 4 37.61 -9.12 -49.38
C SER A 4 36.82 -8.55 -48.23
N ALA A 5 36.25 -7.35 -48.41
CA ALA A 5 35.28 -6.77 -47.49
C ALA A 5 33.84 -7.21 -47.80
N THR A 6 33.60 -7.80 -48.98
CA THR A 6 32.27 -8.29 -49.38
C THR A 6 32.27 -9.81 -49.48
N THR A 7 31.11 -10.40 -49.22
CA THR A 7 30.88 -11.84 -49.44
C THR A 7 30.77 -12.16 -50.92
N GLY A 8 31.05 -13.41 -51.30
CA GLY A 8 31.01 -13.87 -52.68
C GLY A 8 32.24 -14.71 -53.04
N THR A 9 32.44 -14.99 -54.33
CA THR A 9 33.55 -15.81 -54.80
C THR A 9 34.56 -14.97 -55.56
N THR A 10 35.82 -14.97 -55.11
CA THR A 10 36.96 -14.44 -55.87
C THR A 10 37.55 -15.57 -56.70
N VAL A 11 37.67 -15.36 -58.01
CA VAL A 11 38.36 -16.27 -58.92
C VAL A 11 39.73 -15.70 -59.25
N VAL A 12 40.78 -16.50 -59.10
CA VAL A 12 42.17 -16.11 -59.38
C VAL A 12 42.71 -17.02 -60.47
N SER A 13 43.20 -16.41 -61.55
CA SER A 13 43.91 -17.08 -62.63
C SER A 13 45.32 -16.51 -62.77
N ALA A 14 46.30 -17.37 -62.99
CA ALA A 14 47.67 -16.99 -63.28
C ALA A 14 47.96 -17.16 -64.77
N THR A 15 48.73 -16.25 -65.35
CA THR A 15 49.18 -16.31 -66.74
C THR A 15 50.70 -16.25 -66.82
N SER A 16 51.29 -17.03 -67.71
CA SER A 16 52.72 -17.02 -68.00
C SER A 16 52.97 -17.02 -69.51
N SER A 17 54.02 -16.32 -69.95
CA SER A 17 54.53 -16.40 -71.32
C SER A 17 55.84 -17.16 -71.30
N ILE A 18 55.82 -18.39 -71.83
CA ILE A 18 56.95 -19.31 -71.78
C ILE A 18 57.74 -19.19 -73.10
N PRO A 19 58.99 -18.70 -73.08
CA PRO A 19 59.80 -18.58 -74.29
C PRO A 19 60.22 -19.97 -74.81
N LEU A 20 60.24 -20.11 -76.14
CA LEU A 20 60.71 -21.31 -76.82
C LEU A 20 62.05 -21.03 -77.52
N THR A 21 62.84 -22.07 -77.75
CA THR A 21 64.08 -21.97 -78.55
C THR A 21 63.73 -21.69 -80.02
N GLY A 22 64.16 -20.56 -80.58
CA GLY A 22 63.97 -20.21 -82.00
C GLY A 22 63.06 -19.00 -82.29
N GLU A 23 62.98 -18.03 -81.37
CA GLU A 23 62.11 -16.85 -81.42
C GLU A 23 60.60 -17.19 -81.41
N GLY A 24 60.02 -17.24 -80.21
CA GLY A 24 58.59 -17.42 -79.98
C GLY A 24 58.27 -17.55 -78.51
N SER A 25 57.01 -17.36 -78.13
CA SER A 25 56.53 -17.63 -76.78
C SER A 25 55.16 -18.30 -76.81
N VAL A 26 54.86 -19.06 -75.77
CA VAL A 26 53.57 -19.70 -75.60
C VAL A 26 52.94 -19.19 -74.31
N THR A 27 51.74 -18.61 -74.43
CA THR A 27 50.94 -18.22 -73.28
C THR A 27 50.31 -19.44 -72.63
N ARG A 28 50.45 -19.56 -71.31
CA ARG A 28 49.74 -20.52 -70.47
C ARG A 28 48.93 -19.77 -69.43
N ALA A 29 47.70 -20.21 -69.19
CA ALA A 29 46.88 -19.75 -68.08
C ALA A 29 46.46 -20.94 -67.21
N THR A 30 46.12 -20.68 -65.96
CA THR A 30 45.39 -21.66 -65.12
C THR A 30 43.90 -21.63 -65.51
N ASP A 31 43.59 -22.11 -66.71
CA ASP A 31 42.24 -22.11 -67.30
C ASP A 31 41.66 -23.52 -67.48
N GLY A 32 42.36 -24.56 -67.03
CA GLY A 32 41.96 -25.96 -67.15
C GLY A 32 42.21 -26.57 -68.52
N THR A 33 42.90 -25.87 -69.42
CA THR A 33 43.22 -26.35 -70.77
C THR A 33 44.69 -26.74 -70.90
N ALA A 34 45.02 -27.57 -71.90
CA ALA A 34 46.40 -27.95 -72.23
C ALA A 34 47.24 -28.50 -71.05
N GLY A 35 46.60 -29.18 -70.10
CA GLY A 35 47.25 -29.75 -68.91
C GLY A 35 47.46 -28.77 -67.76
N SER A 36 47.06 -27.50 -67.90
CA SER A 36 47.00 -26.54 -66.79
C SER A 36 45.87 -26.87 -65.82
N SER A 37 46.02 -26.49 -64.55
CA SER A 37 44.89 -26.49 -63.61
C SER A 37 43.81 -25.48 -64.03
N GLY A 38 42.58 -25.64 -63.54
CA GLY A 38 41.58 -24.58 -63.59
C GLY A 38 41.93 -23.37 -62.71
N PRO A 39 41.16 -22.27 -62.79
CA PRO A 39 41.31 -21.14 -61.89
C PRO A 39 41.09 -21.54 -60.44
N ALA A 40 41.80 -20.91 -59.51
CA ALA A 40 41.54 -21.08 -58.09
C ALA A 40 40.36 -20.22 -57.65
N SER A 41 39.48 -20.75 -56.80
CA SER A 41 38.35 -20.01 -56.24
C SER A 41 38.46 -19.86 -54.72
N LYS A 42 38.09 -18.68 -54.20
CA LYS A 42 37.96 -18.42 -52.77
C LYS A 42 36.58 -17.84 -52.48
N THR A 43 35.80 -18.52 -51.66
CA THR A 43 34.51 -18.03 -51.17
C THR A 43 34.70 -17.26 -49.87
N TRP A 44 34.07 -16.08 -49.81
CA TRP A 44 33.98 -15.21 -48.66
C TRP A 44 32.55 -15.25 -48.12
N VAL A 45 32.43 -15.57 -46.83
CA VAL A 45 31.16 -15.69 -46.13
C VAL A 45 31.14 -14.75 -44.93
N ASP A 46 29.93 -14.37 -44.52
CA ASP A 46 29.72 -13.58 -43.33
C ASP A 46 28.41 -14.01 -42.64
N ALA A 47 28.22 -13.59 -41.39
CA ALA A 47 27.03 -13.85 -40.60
C ALA A 47 26.74 -12.71 -39.63
N ALA A 48 25.49 -12.60 -39.18
CA ALA A 48 25.07 -11.70 -38.11
C ALA A 48 24.16 -12.40 -37.10
N ILE A 49 24.05 -11.82 -35.91
CA ILE A 49 23.18 -12.29 -34.82
C ILE A 49 22.26 -11.17 -34.34
N LEU A 50 21.00 -11.51 -34.12
CA LEU A 50 19.96 -10.60 -33.65
C LEU A 50 19.22 -11.22 -32.46
N ILE A 51 18.78 -10.38 -31.52
CA ILE A 51 17.90 -10.77 -30.42
C ILE A 51 16.63 -9.91 -30.44
N ASN A 52 15.46 -10.56 -30.37
CA ASN A 52 14.16 -9.92 -30.44
C ASN A 52 13.21 -10.41 -29.34
N PRO A 53 12.28 -9.56 -28.86
CA PRO A 53 12.15 -8.14 -29.19
C PRO A 53 13.31 -7.30 -28.59
N PRO A 54 13.72 -6.19 -29.25
CA PRO A 54 14.82 -5.35 -28.76
C PRO A 54 14.46 -4.63 -27.47
N THR A 55 13.18 -4.25 -27.32
CA THR A 55 12.62 -3.70 -26.09
C THR A 55 11.24 -4.32 -25.86
N ALA A 56 10.92 -4.64 -24.60
CA ALA A 56 9.58 -5.09 -24.23
C ALA A 56 9.30 -4.79 -22.76
N THR A 57 8.02 -4.66 -22.40
CA THR A 57 7.57 -4.45 -21.03
C THR A 57 6.68 -5.60 -20.59
N ASN A 58 6.94 -6.18 -19.42
CA ASN A 58 6.08 -7.17 -18.78
C ASN A 58 5.90 -6.82 -17.30
N ASN A 59 4.88 -7.38 -16.67
CA ASN A 59 4.78 -7.36 -15.22
C ASN A 59 5.77 -8.37 -14.61
N ILE A 60 6.26 -8.09 -13.40
CA ILE A 60 7.03 -9.06 -12.61
C ILE A 60 6.25 -10.38 -12.45
N GLY A 61 6.96 -11.49 -12.31
CA GLY A 61 6.40 -12.84 -12.19
C GLY A 61 5.94 -13.47 -13.51
N THR A 62 6.02 -12.76 -14.64
CA THR A 62 5.67 -13.32 -15.96
C THR A 62 6.90 -13.79 -16.72
N ASN A 63 6.70 -14.77 -17.62
CA ASN A 63 7.75 -15.22 -18.53
C ASN A 63 7.83 -14.30 -19.75
N HIS A 64 9.06 -14.03 -20.20
CA HIS A 64 9.33 -13.31 -21.44
C HIS A 64 10.19 -14.17 -22.35
N THR A 65 9.72 -14.40 -23.58
CA THR A 65 10.43 -15.17 -24.59
C THR A 65 11.25 -14.25 -25.48
N LEU A 66 12.54 -14.54 -25.60
CA LEU A 66 13.46 -13.89 -26.52
C LEU A 66 13.77 -14.85 -27.66
N THR A 67 13.75 -14.34 -28.89
CA THR A 67 14.15 -15.07 -30.09
C THR A 67 15.52 -14.59 -30.51
N ILE A 68 16.47 -15.52 -30.61
CA ILE A 68 17.79 -15.28 -31.17
C ILE A 68 17.76 -15.75 -32.62
N THR A 69 18.11 -14.86 -33.54
CA THR A 69 18.15 -15.13 -34.98
C THR A 69 19.57 -14.97 -35.48
N VAL A 70 20.04 -15.94 -36.26
CA VAL A 70 21.30 -15.86 -37.00
C VAL A 70 21.00 -15.77 -38.50
N THR A 71 21.76 -14.94 -39.20
CA THR A 71 21.67 -14.78 -40.66
C THR A 71 23.05 -14.95 -41.29
N SER A 72 23.10 -15.44 -42.53
CA SER A 72 24.34 -15.59 -43.29
C SER A 72 24.32 -14.83 -44.61
N SER A 73 25.52 -14.54 -45.12
CA SER A 73 25.76 -14.06 -46.48
C SER A 73 26.91 -14.87 -47.12
N GLY A 74 26.81 -15.13 -48.42
CA GLY A 74 27.81 -15.90 -49.17
C GLY A 74 27.72 -17.43 -49.01
N GLY A 75 26.77 -17.95 -48.24
CA GLY A 75 26.54 -19.39 -48.06
C GLY A 75 25.40 -19.70 -47.09
N ASN A 76 25.05 -20.99 -46.97
CA ASN A 76 24.05 -21.47 -46.00
C ASN A 76 24.67 -21.65 -44.61
N LEU A 77 23.83 -21.50 -43.58
CA LEU A 77 24.15 -21.79 -42.20
C LEU A 77 24.20 -23.30 -41.97
N ASP A 78 25.18 -23.75 -41.19
CA ASP A 78 25.12 -25.06 -40.56
C ASP A 78 24.28 -24.99 -39.26
N SER A 79 23.78 -26.14 -38.79
CA SER A 79 23.11 -26.21 -37.49
C SER A 79 24.07 -25.85 -36.35
N GLY A 80 23.56 -25.18 -35.32
CA GLY A 80 24.38 -24.69 -34.23
C GLY A 80 23.59 -24.32 -32.98
N THR A 81 24.23 -23.57 -32.10
CA THR A 81 23.65 -23.11 -30.83
C THR A 81 23.93 -21.64 -30.61
N ALA A 82 23.00 -20.94 -29.96
CA ALA A 82 23.20 -19.59 -29.44
C ALA A 82 23.01 -19.57 -27.93
N THR A 83 23.75 -18.71 -27.24
CA THR A 83 23.69 -18.55 -25.79
C THR A 83 23.36 -17.11 -25.44
N ALA A 84 22.30 -16.89 -24.67
CA ALA A 84 21.97 -15.61 -24.08
C ALA A 84 22.68 -15.40 -22.73
N SER A 85 22.94 -14.15 -22.38
CA SER A 85 23.45 -13.75 -21.07
C SER A 85 22.74 -12.49 -20.59
N ILE A 86 22.31 -12.49 -19.33
CA ILE A 86 21.85 -11.27 -18.66
C ILE A 86 23.11 -10.47 -18.29
N THR A 87 23.30 -9.31 -18.89
CA THR A 87 24.48 -8.46 -18.68
C THR A 87 24.29 -7.47 -17.54
N SER A 88 23.04 -7.11 -17.22
CA SER A 88 22.69 -6.27 -16.07
C SER A 88 21.20 -6.37 -15.74
N GLY A 89 20.82 -5.90 -14.54
CA GLY A 89 19.43 -5.81 -14.11
C GLY A 89 18.89 -7.07 -13.42
N PRO A 90 17.61 -7.07 -13.05
CA PRO A 90 16.99 -8.16 -12.30
C PRO A 90 16.62 -9.35 -13.20
N GLY A 91 16.27 -10.47 -12.58
CA GLY A 91 15.70 -11.64 -13.27
C GLY A 91 16.70 -12.77 -13.56
N GLY A 92 16.18 -13.84 -14.16
CA GLY A 92 16.92 -15.05 -14.48
C GLY A 92 16.27 -15.85 -15.62
N PHE A 93 17.00 -16.83 -16.14
CA PHE A 93 16.52 -17.70 -17.20
C PHE A 93 15.53 -18.75 -16.66
N VAL A 94 14.45 -18.98 -17.40
CA VAL A 94 13.52 -20.09 -17.20
C VAL A 94 13.98 -21.21 -18.12
N GLY A 95 14.78 -22.12 -17.58
CA GLY A 95 15.46 -23.16 -18.34
C GLY A 95 16.88 -22.76 -18.77
N PRO A 96 17.51 -23.49 -19.72
CA PRO A 96 18.87 -23.23 -20.14
C PRO A 96 18.97 -21.88 -20.89
N PRO A 97 20.06 -21.11 -20.69
CA PRO A 97 20.32 -19.87 -21.44
C PRO A 97 20.78 -20.14 -22.88
N THR A 98 20.97 -21.41 -23.25
CA THR A 98 21.43 -21.84 -24.56
C THR A 98 20.31 -22.56 -25.31
N CYS A 99 20.17 -22.26 -26.60
CA CYS A 99 19.22 -22.91 -27.49
C CYS A 99 19.90 -23.37 -28.79
N SER A 100 19.37 -24.42 -29.41
CA SER A 100 19.82 -24.92 -30.71
C SER A 100 18.94 -24.39 -31.85
N TYR A 101 19.56 -24.09 -32.98
CA TYR A 101 18.87 -23.73 -34.22
C TYR A 101 19.28 -24.70 -35.34
N THR A 102 18.32 -25.00 -36.22
CA THR A 102 18.56 -25.89 -37.37
C THR A 102 19.02 -25.05 -38.56
N GLY A 103 20.16 -25.43 -39.17
CA GLY A 103 20.69 -24.78 -40.35
C GLY A 103 20.02 -25.25 -41.66
N GLY A 104 20.69 -25.01 -42.79
CA GLY A 104 20.25 -25.42 -44.13
C GLY A 104 19.72 -24.28 -45.01
N GLY A 105 19.50 -23.10 -44.43
CA GLY A 105 19.15 -21.87 -45.15
C GLY A 105 20.05 -20.69 -44.76
N THR A 106 19.67 -19.47 -45.17
CA THR A 106 20.40 -18.23 -44.83
C THR A 106 19.90 -17.56 -43.55
N THR A 107 18.91 -18.15 -42.88
CA THR A 107 18.38 -17.67 -41.59
C THR A 107 17.99 -18.88 -40.74
N ALA A 108 18.33 -18.83 -39.46
CA ALA A 108 17.91 -19.81 -38.47
C ALA A 108 17.66 -19.09 -37.13
N SER A 109 16.81 -19.66 -36.27
CA SER A 109 16.48 -19.05 -34.98
C SER A 109 16.25 -20.09 -33.89
N CYS A 110 16.36 -19.63 -32.64
CA CYS A 110 15.99 -20.38 -31.45
C CYS A 110 15.53 -19.44 -30.34
N THR A 111 14.93 -19.97 -29.28
CA THR A 111 14.32 -19.16 -28.22
C THR A 111 14.89 -19.46 -26.84
N VAL A 112 14.98 -18.43 -26.01
CA VAL A 112 15.25 -18.54 -24.56
C VAL A 112 14.17 -17.78 -23.79
N ILE A 113 13.94 -18.15 -22.53
CA ILE A 113 12.91 -17.54 -21.70
C ILE A 113 13.56 -16.94 -20.45
N ILE A 114 13.13 -15.74 -20.05
CA ILE A 114 13.53 -15.09 -18.80
C ILE A 114 12.30 -14.71 -17.97
N THR A 115 12.48 -14.55 -16.66
CA THR A 115 11.49 -13.99 -15.74
C THR A 115 12.17 -13.14 -14.67
N SER A 116 11.41 -12.28 -13.98
CA SER A 116 11.89 -11.51 -12.84
C SER A 116 10.78 -11.29 -11.82
N LEU A 117 11.11 -11.44 -10.53
CA LEU A 117 10.25 -11.02 -9.41
C LEU A 117 10.53 -9.59 -8.95
N GLY A 118 11.61 -8.97 -9.43
CA GLY A 118 11.95 -7.58 -9.15
C GLY A 118 11.65 -6.68 -10.35
N ALA A 119 11.15 -5.48 -10.08
CA ALA A 119 10.97 -4.44 -11.08
C ALA A 119 12.33 -3.88 -11.55
N GLY A 120 12.34 -3.28 -12.74
CA GLY A 120 13.53 -2.68 -13.34
C GLY A 120 13.85 -3.20 -14.74
N ILE A 121 15.02 -2.84 -15.26
CA ILE A 121 15.43 -3.17 -16.63
C ILE A 121 16.47 -4.27 -16.61
N THR A 122 16.17 -5.43 -17.21
CA THR A 122 17.14 -6.47 -17.54
C THR A 122 17.74 -6.18 -18.92
N THR A 123 19.07 -6.19 -19.03
CA THR A 123 19.75 -6.14 -20.34
C THR A 123 20.26 -7.53 -20.70
N ILE A 124 19.97 -7.99 -21.91
CA ILE A 124 20.27 -9.35 -22.38
C ILE A 124 21.08 -9.29 -23.66
N SER A 125 22.24 -9.94 -23.68
CA SER A 125 23.06 -10.16 -24.87
C SER A 125 22.93 -11.61 -25.35
N ALA A 126 23.23 -11.89 -26.61
CA ALA A 126 23.35 -13.23 -27.14
C ALA A 126 24.66 -13.39 -27.91
N THR A 127 25.23 -14.59 -27.89
CA THR A 127 26.44 -14.97 -28.62
C THR A 127 26.23 -16.28 -29.38
N SER A 128 26.94 -16.44 -30.51
CA SER A 128 27.01 -17.69 -31.25
C SER A 128 28.31 -17.80 -32.05
N ASN A 129 28.84 -19.02 -32.17
CA ASN A 129 29.86 -19.38 -33.14
C ASN A 129 29.15 -19.90 -34.40
N ILE A 130 28.79 -18.98 -35.29
CA ILE A 130 27.95 -19.26 -36.45
C ILE A 130 28.82 -19.89 -37.54
N THR A 131 28.44 -21.06 -38.04
CA THR A 131 29.16 -21.72 -39.13
C THR A 131 28.43 -21.48 -40.46
N VAL A 132 29.13 -20.92 -41.45
CA VAL A 132 28.62 -20.67 -42.80
C VAL A 132 29.52 -21.38 -43.79
N ALA A 133 28.97 -22.37 -44.52
CA ALA A 133 29.74 -23.19 -45.45
C ALA A 133 31.08 -23.72 -44.85
N GLY A 134 31.06 -24.18 -43.59
CA GLY A 134 32.23 -24.68 -42.87
C GLY A 134 33.16 -23.63 -42.24
N VAL A 135 32.89 -22.33 -42.40
CA VAL A 135 33.66 -21.24 -41.76
C VAL A 135 32.96 -20.78 -40.48
N VAL A 136 33.68 -20.75 -39.35
CA VAL A 136 33.15 -20.32 -38.05
C VAL A 136 33.35 -18.83 -37.83
N LEU A 137 32.27 -18.10 -37.58
CA LEU A 137 32.25 -16.67 -37.25
C LEU A 137 31.64 -16.44 -35.86
N ALA A 138 32.44 -15.93 -34.93
CA ALA A 138 31.95 -15.54 -33.61
C ALA A 138 31.16 -14.22 -33.70
N ARG A 139 29.90 -14.24 -33.27
CA ARG A 139 29.00 -13.09 -33.26
C ARG A 139 28.38 -12.87 -31.89
N SER A 140 28.13 -11.61 -31.57
CA SER A 140 27.39 -11.19 -30.39
C SER A 140 26.45 -10.05 -30.73
N THR A 141 25.37 -9.90 -29.97
CA THR A 141 24.41 -8.80 -30.11
C THR A 141 24.98 -7.53 -29.48
N ASN A 142 26.06 -7.01 -30.06
CA ASN A 142 26.83 -5.87 -29.59
C ASN A 142 26.54 -4.57 -30.35
N GLY A 143 25.57 -4.58 -31.27
CA GLY A 143 25.22 -3.42 -32.10
C GLY A 143 26.22 -3.07 -33.20
N THR A 144 27.27 -3.85 -33.42
CA THR A 144 28.29 -3.53 -34.43
C THR A 144 27.89 -4.03 -35.81
N THR A 145 28.31 -3.30 -36.84
CA THR A 145 28.22 -3.74 -38.23
C THR A 145 29.42 -4.65 -38.57
N THR A 146 29.16 -5.70 -39.34
CA THR A 146 30.17 -6.65 -39.83
C THR A 146 30.91 -6.06 -41.05
N PRO A 147 32.09 -6.60 -41.42
CA PRO A 147 32.82 -6.14 -42.60
C PRO A 147 31.99 -6.17 -43.89
N SER A 148 31.08 -7.13 -44.05
CA SER A 148 30.19 -7.22 -45.22
C SER A 148 28.94 -6.35 -45.15
N GLY A 149 28.74 -5.58 -44.07
CA GLY A 149 27.60 -4.68 -43.88
C GLY A 149 26.36 -5.31 -43.23
N LEU A 150 26.43 -6.58 -42.80
CA LEU A 150 25.39 -7.16 -41.93
C LEU A 150 25.45 -6.53 -40.53
N ASN A 151 24.30 -6.38 -39.87
CA ASN A 151 24.22 -5.72 -38.56
C ASN A 151 23.92 -6.74 -37.46
N ASN A 152 24.76 -6.79 -36.43
CA ASN A 152 24.36 -7.42 -35.18
C ASN A 152 23.38 -6.48 -34.46
N SER A 153 22.34 -7.03 -33.83
CA SER A 153 21.46 -6.19 -33.01
C SER A 153 22.21 -5.66 -31.78
N ASN A 154 21.69 -4.59 -31.16
CA ASN A 154 22.06 -4.24 -29.79
C ASN A 154 21.60 -5.34 -28.80
N PRO A 155 22.09 -5.34 -27.56
CA PRO A 155 21.49 -6.12 -26.49
C PRO A 155 20.00 -5.78 -26.35
N ALA A 156 19.16 -6.79 -26.08
CA ALA A 156 17.75 -6.58 -25.78
C ALA A 156 17.58 -5.98 -24.37
N GLN A 157 16.56 -5.15 -24.19
CA GLN A 157 16.18 -4.60 -22.89
C GLN A 157 14.77 -5.06 -22.51
N LYS A 158 14.66 -5.67 -21.33
CA LYS A 158 13.39 -6.10 -20.76
C LYS A 158 13.02 -5.23 -19.56
N ILE A 159 11.90 -4.53 -19.65
CA ILE A 159 11.34 -3.73 -18.55
C ILE A 159 10.36 -4.59 -17.76
N TRP A 160 10.57 -4.69 -16.45
CA TRP A 160 9.67 -5.35 -15.50
C TRP A 160 8.95 -4.29 -14.65
N LEU A 161 7.63 -4.26 -14.73
CA LEU A 161 6.76 -3.40 -13.93
C LEU A 161 6.21 -4.16 -12.73
N ASP A 162 6.13 -3.49 -11.59
CA ASP A 162 5.42 -3.94 -10.40
C ASP A 162 4.14 -3.13 -10.17
N GLY A 163 3.30 -3.68 -9.30
CA GLY A 163 2.19 -2.97 -8.70
C GLY A 163 2.53 -2.48 -7.30
N HIS A 164 1.83 -1.44 -6.87
CA HIS A 164 1.83 -0.98 -5.49
C HIS A 164 0.42 -0.63 -5.05
N VAL A 165 0.24 -0.43 -3.75
CA VAL A 165 -1.03 0.00 -3.18
C VAL A 165 -0.80 1.18 -2.25
N GLN A 166 -1.72 2.14 -2.30
CA GLN A 166 -1.77 3.28 -1.41
C GLN A 166 -3.13 3.29 -0.72
N VAL A 167 -3.12 3.57 0.58
CA VAL A 167 -4.34 3.87 1.34
C VAL A 167 -4.42 5.38 1.51
N LEU A 168 -5.54 5.96 1.08
CA LEU A 168 -5.90 7.34 1.40
C LEU A 168 -6.87 7.31 2.58
N LYS A 169 -6.34 7.55 3.77
CA LYS A 169 -7.06 7.53 5.03
C LYS A 169 -7.66 8.89 5.35
N THR A 170 -8.94 8.91 5.70
CA THR A 170 -9.64 10.06 6.26
C THR A 170 -10.38 9.71 7.55
N VAL A 171 -10.64 10.71 8.38
CA VAL A 171 -11.50 10.67 9.55
C VAL A 171 -12.59 11.71 9.37
N ASP A 172 -13.84 11.26 9.35
CA ASP A 172 -14.99 12.12 9.03
C ASP A 172 -14.78 12.97 7.77
N GLY A 173 -14.18 12.36 6.74
CA GLY A 173 -13.89 13.00 5.45
C GLY A 173 -12.65 13.89 5.41
N ASN A 174 -11.97 14.12 6.53
CA ASN A 174 -10.76 14.96 6.62
C ASN A 174 -9.48 14.13 6.78
N VAL A 175 -8.33 14.69 6.45
CA VAL A 175 -7.03 14.07 6.77
C VAL A 175 -6.91 13.91 8.30
N PRO A 176 -6.36 12.80 8.82
CA PRO A 176 -6.19 12.61 10.27
C PRO A 176 -5.55 13.82 10.95
N GLY A 177 -6.23 14.36 11.96
CA GLY A 177 -5.79 15.52 12.75
C GLY A 177 -4.92 15.13 13.96
N VAL A 178 -4.48 16.15 14.70
CA VAL A 178 -3.65 15.98 15.92
C VAL A 178 -4.39 15.28 17.07
N ASN A 179 -5.71 15.37 17.08
CA ASN A 179 -6.57 14.75 18.10
C ASN A 179 -7.13 13.40 17.62
N ASP A 180 -6.77 12.98 16.39
CA ASP A 180 -7.18 11.68 15.89
C ASP A 180 -6.22 10.58 16.37
N PRO A 181 -6.75 9.40 16.72
CA PRO A 181 -5.93 8.27 17.08
C PRO A 181 -5.16 7.71 15.87
N VAL A 182 -4.16 6.87 16.16
CA VAL A 182 -3.31 6.25 15.15
C VAL A 182 -4.02 5.06 14.50
N PHE A 183 -4.45 5.19 13.25
CA PHE A 183 -5.03 4.09 12.49
C PHE A 183 -3.94 3.20 11.89
N THR A 184 -4.12 1.88 11.99
CA THR A 184 -3.15 0.89 11.52
C THR A 184 -3.70 0.12 10.33
N PHE A 185 -2.90 0.06 9.27
CA PHE A 185 -3.21 -0.66 8.04
C PHE A 185 -2.16 -1.72 7.75
N GLU A 186 -2.62 -2.86 7.28
CA GLU A 186 -1.76 -3.97 6.87
C GLU A 186 -2.05 -4.35 5.43
N LEU A 187 -0.97 -4.47 4.67
CA LEU A 187 -0.96 -5.19 3.40
C LEU A 187 -0.70 -6.66 3.69
N ARG A 188 -1.61 -7.53 3.24
CA ARG A 188 -1.51 -8.98 3.41
C ARG A 188 -1.54 -9.72 2.08
N ALA A 189 -1.03 -10.95 2.09
CA ALA A 189 -1.11 -11.90 0.99
C ALA A 189 -1.73 -13.21 1.46
N GLY A 190 -2.70 -13.72 0.70
CA GLY A 190 -3.38 -15.00 0.97
C GLY A 190 -4.32 -14.98 2.18
N ALA A 191 -4.77 -13.81 2.63
CA ALA A 191 -5.76 -13.71 3.69
C ALA A 191 -7.19 -13.93 3.16
N ASP A 192 -7.99 -14.66 3.92
CA ASP A 192 -9.42 -14.91 3.69
C ASP A 192 -10.17 -15.06 5.02
N ILE A 193 -11.46 -15.40 4.99
CA ILE A 193 -12.30 -15.54 6.19
C ILE A 193 -11.82 -16.64 7.17
N ASN A 194 -11.10 -17.63 6.68
CA ASN A 194 -10.59 -18.77 7.44
C ASN A 194 -9.08 -18.66 7.73
N ASN A 195 -8.35 -17.90 6.93
CA ASN A 195 -6.89 -17.78 7.01
C ASN A 195 -6.45 -16.32 7.17
N ALA A 196 -5.65 -16.02 8.20
CA ALA A 196 -5.14 -14.67 8.43
C ALA A 196 -4.16 -14.18 7.35
N GLY A 197 -3.62 -15.08 6.53
CA GLY A 197 -2.60 -14.78 5.53
C GLY A 197 -1.29 -14.28 6.14
N THR A 198 -0.38 -13.83 5.28
CA THR A 198 0.91 -13.26 5.69
C THR A 198 0.85 -11.74 5.65
N ILE A 199 1.26 -11.07 6.72
CA ILE A 199 1.48 -9.62 6.72
C ILE A 199 2.72 -9.34 5.88
N VAL A 200 2.55 -8.57 4.81
CA VAL A 200 3.63 -8.14 3.92
C VAL A 200 4.26 -6.84 4.45
N GLN A 201 3.43 -5.91 4.91
CA GLN A 201 3.85 -4.66 5.53
C GLN A 201 2.72 -4.05 6.36
N THR A 202 3.09 -3.38 7.45
CA THR A 202 2.18 -2.59 8.30
C THR A 202 2.58 -1.12 8.23
N LEU A 203 1.59 -0.23 8.09
CA LEU A 203 1.76 1.21 8.12
C LEU A 203 0.73 1.83 9.07
N THR A 204 1.05 3.00 9.61
CA THR A 204 0.20 3.74 10.54
C THR A 204 0.05 5.19 10.13
N THR A 205 -1.09 5.80 10.43
CA THR A 205 -1.30 7.24 10.19
C THR A 205 -0.55 8.11 11.18
N SER A 206 -0.29 9.36 10.81
CA SER A 206 0.12 10.42 11.73
C SER A 206 -0.68 11.69 11.48
N ALA A 207 -0.65 12.63 12.42
CA ALA A 207 -1.34 13.92 12.27
C ALA A 207 -0.87 14.65 11.01
N GLY A 208 -1.81 15.04 10.16
CA GLY A 208 -1.54 15.68 8.86
C GLY A 208 -1.12 14.71 7.75
N ASN A 209 -1.01 13.40 8.01
CA ASN A 209 -0.66 12.39 7.01
C ASN A 209 -1.65 11.22 6.98
N GLY A 210 -2.57 11.28 6.02
CA GLY A 210 -3.50 10.19 5.70
C GLY A 210 -3.06 9.29 4.55
N THR A 211 -1.96 9.59 3.85
CA THR A 211 -1.55 8.83 2.66
C THR A 211 -0.50 7.79 3.04
N LEU A 212 -0.91 6.53 3.09
CA LEU A 212 -0.03 5.41 3.40
C LEU A 212 0.38 4.72 2.10
N SER A 213 1.66 4.81 1.74
CA SER A 213 2.19 4.20 0.52
C SER A 213 2.97 2.94 0.85
N PHE A 214 2.42 1.77 0.50
CA PHE A 214 3.09 0.50 0.74
C PHE A 214 4.22 0.31 -0.27
N THR A 215 5.40 -0.06 0.22
CA THR A 215 6.65 -0.16 -0.57
C THR A 215 6.93 -1.52 -1.22
N PRO A 216 6.38 -2.66 -0.76
CA PRO A 216 6.58 -3.95 -1.42
C PRO A 216 6.05 -3.94 -2.87
N SER A 217 6.83 -4.54 -3.77
CA SER A 217 6.44 -4.80 -5.17
C SER A 217 5.39 -5.90 -5.22
N LEU A 218 4.27 -5.64 -5.90
CA LEU A 218 3.16 -6.58 -6.06
C LEU A 218 3.14 -7.17 -7.46
N ILE A 219 2.84 -8.45 -7.56
CA ILE A 219 2.68 -9.14 -8.84
C ILE A 219 1.32 -8.78 -9.41
N SER A 220 1.32 -8.07 -10.54
CA SER A 220 0.10 -7.69 -11.24
C SER A 220 -0.74 -8.91 -11.62
N GLY A 221 -2.05 -8.83 -11.38
CA GLY A 221 -3.01 -9.92 -11.54
C GLY A 221 -3.20 -10.79 -10.30
N ASN A 222 -2.28 -10.76 -9.33
CA ASN A 222 -2.47 -11.46 -8.06
C ASN A 222 -3.40 -10.67 -7.13
N VAL A 223 -4.16 -11.40 -6.30
CA VAL A 223 -5.03 -10.83 -5.27
C VAL A 223 -4.25 -10.67 -3.97
N TYR A 224 -4.31 -9.47 -3.42
CA TYR A 224 -3.77 -9.08 -2.12
C TYR A 224 -4.88 -8.49 -1.27
N GLN A 225 -4.59 -8.25 0.01
CA GLN A 225 -5.54 -7.70 0.95
C GLN A 225 -5.01 -6.41 1.56
N ILE A 226 -5.87 -5.40 1.66
CA ILE A 226 -5.67 -4.27 2.57
C ILE A 226 -6.61 -4.47 3.74
N CYS A 227 -6.03 -4.40 4.93
CA CYS A 227 -6.73 -4.60 6.18
C CYS A 227 -6.56 -3.38 7.07
N GLU A 228 -7.64 -2.98 7.72
CA GLU A 228 -7.60 -2.02 8.81
C GLU A 228 -7.84 -2.73 10.13
N LEU A 229 -7.00 -2.45 11.12
CA LEU A 229 -7.26 -2.85 12.49
C LEU A 229 -8.32 -1.91 13.05
N ALA A 230 -9.49 -2.46 13.31
CA ALA A 230 -10.65 -1.80 13.87
C ALA A 230 -10.27 -1.09 15.17
N MET A 231 -10.69 0.16 15.22
CA MET A 231 -10.45 1.01 16.37
C MET A 231 -11.74 1.21 17.14
N PRO A 232 -11.74 0.98 18.46
CA PRO A 232 -12.82 1.34 19.35
C PRO A 232 -13.38 2.75 19.08
N GLY A 233 -14.71 2.85 18.93
CA GLY A 233 -15.36 4.15 18.69
C GLY A 233 -15.23 4.66 17.25
N PHE A 234 -14.78 3.85 16.30
CA PHE A 234 -14.76 4.18 14.86
C PHE A 234 -15.35 3.05 14.00
N SER A 235 -16.12 3.41 12.98
CA SER A 235 -16.56 2.52 11.91
C SER A 235 -15.70 2.78 10.69
N THR A 236 -15.22 1.70 10.08
CA THR A 236 -14.45 1.79 8.84
C THR A 236 -15.35 1.66 7.61
N SER A 237 -15.11 2.51 6.62
CA SER A 237 -15.72 2.39 5.29
C SER A 237 -15.31 1.13 4.53
N LEU A 238 -14.26 0.40 4.97
CA LEU A 238 -13.91 -0.90 4.37
C LEU A 238 -15.07 -1.89 4.41
N THR A 239 -15.94 -1.82 5.43
CA THR A 239 -17.15 -2.67 5.54
C THR A 239 -18.17 -2.41 4.42
N GLY A 240 -18.11 -1.26 3.76
CA GLY A 240 -18.98 -0.91 2.64
C GLY A 240 -18.51 -1.48 1.30
N PHE A 241 -17.31 -2.04 1.22
CA PHE A 241 -16.81 -2.69 0.02
C PHE A 241 -17.39 -4.10 -0.10
N PHE A 242 -17.79 -4.47 -1.31
CA PHE A 242 -18.28 -5.81 -1.57
C PHE A 242 -17.19 -6.85 -1.29
N GLY A 243 -17.51 -7.84 -0.44
CA GLY A 243 -16.57 -8.90 -0.08
C GLY A 243 -15.58 -8.52 1.02
N ALA A 244 -15.88 -7.51 1.86
CA ALA A 244 -15.12 -7.27 3.08
C ALA A 244 -15.25 -8.44 4.07
N PHE A 245 -14.17 -8.75 4.80
CA PHE A 245 -14.11 -9.89 5.72
C PHE A 245 -13.16 -9.64 6.89
N ASN A 246 -13.29 -10.45 7.95
CA ASN A 246 -12.30 -10.51 9.03
C ASN A 246 -11.31 -11.65 8.74
N PRO A 247 -9.99 -11.38 8.67
CA PRO A 247 -8.98 -12.36 8.28
C PRO A 247 -8.70 -13.38 9.39
N GLY A 248 -9.15 -14.62 9.20
CA GLY A 248 -9.09 -15.67 10.21
C GLY A 248 -10.01 -15.38 11.40
N ALA A 249 -10.86 -16.34 11.77
CA ALA A 249 -11.90 -16.19 12.80
C ALA A 249 -11.40 -15.85 14.24
N SER A 250 -10.10 -15.57 14.43
CA SER A 250 -9.43 -15.35 15.71
C SER A 250 -8.81 -13.95 15.89
N LEU A 251 -8.92 -13.03 14.93
CA LEU A 251 -8.46 -11.64 15.07
C LEU A 251 -9.66 -10.71 15.30
N PRO A 252 -10.14 -10.54 16.55
CA PRO A 252 -11.22 -9.60 16.82
C PRO A 252 -10.80 -8.19 16.38
N GLY A 253 -11.63 -7.58 15.52
CA GLY A 253 -11.43 -6.20 15.09
C GLY A 253 -10.42 -5.99 13.96
N THR A 254 -10.35 -6.86 12.94
CA THR A 254 -9.68 -6.50 11.67
C THR A 254 -10.67 -6.61 10.53
N VAL A 255 -10.70 -5.62 9.63
CA VAL A 255 -11.54 -5.63 8.43
C VAL A 255 -10.63 -5.54 7.22
N CYS A 256 -10.69 -6.56 6.37
CA CYS A 256 -9.94 -6.66 5.13
C CYS A 256 -10.85 -6.56 3.92
N ILE A 257 -10.28 -6.07 2.82
CA ILE A 257 -10.84 -6.19 1.48
C ILE A 257 -9.80 -6.82 0.56
N ASN A 258 -10.29 -7.54 -0.45
CA ASN A 258 -9.44 -7.99 -1.55
C ASN A 258 -9.26 -6.86 -2.56
N PHE A 259 -8.05 -6.73 -3.10
CA PHE A 259 -7.80 -5.97 -4.32
C PHE A 259 -6.89 -6.77 -5.24
N THR A 260 -7.05 -6.58 -6.55
CA THR A 260 -6.14 -7.16 -7.53
C THR A 260 -5.03 -6.16 -7.80
N ALA A 261 -3.78 -6.55 -7.58
CA ALA A 261 -2.65 -5.70 -7.92
C ALA A 261 -2.62 -5.49 -9.45
N GLN A 262 -2.26 -4.29 -9.87
CA GLN A 262 -2.07 -3.92 -11.27
C GLN A 262 -0.73 -3.20 -11.41
N ALA A 263 -0.21 -3.05 -12.62
CA ALA A 263 0.99 -2.23 -12.83
C ALA A 263 0.73 -0.78 -12.37
N GLY A 264 1.62 -0.24 -11.53
CA GLY A 264 1.44 1.07 -10.89
C GLY A 264 0.62 1.02 -9.59
N ASN A 265 0.11 2.17 -9.15
CA ASN A 265 -0.53 2.29 -7.84
C ASN A 265 -2.04 2.01 -7.92
N VAL A 266 -2.51 1.10 -7.06
CA VAL A 266 -3.93 1.00 -6.68
C VAL A 266 -4.14 1.93 -5.49
N VAL A 267 -5.10 2.86 -5.60
CA VAL A 267 -5.46 3.75 -4.47
C VAL A 267 -6.76 3.27 -3.85
N ILE A 268 -6.73 3.01 -2.55
CA ILE A 268 -7.88 2.59 -1.74
C ILE A 268 -8.19 3.71 -0.76
N THR A 269 -9.36 4.34 -0.91
CA THR A 269 -9.80 5.36 0.03
C THR A 269 -10.53 4.70 1.20
N VAL A 270 -10.08 5.00 2.41
CA VAL A 270 -10.68 4.49 3.65
C VAL A 270 -11.02 5.69 4.52
N ASN A 271 -12.31 5.93 4.73
CA ASN A 271 -12.81 6.86 5.73
C ASN A 271 -13.20 6.11 7.01
N ASN A 272 -12.83 6.62 8.17
CA ASN A 272 -13.41 6.16 9.43
C ASN A 272 -14.33 7.24 9.98
N LEU A 273 -15.55 6.82 10.30
CA LEU A 273 -16.51 7.65 11.01
C LEU A 273 -16.45 7.30 12.49
N ARG A 274 -16.58 8.28 13.38
CA ARG A 274 -16.70 8.02 14.82
C ARG A 274 -18.03 7.29 15.10
N GLN A 275 -18.01 6.10 15.74
CA GLN A 275 -19.22 5.36 16.12
C GLN A 275 -19.86 5.97 17.36
N GLY A 276 -21.07 6.48 17.15
CA GLY A 276 -21.87 7.23 18.11
C GLY A 276 -22.90 8.17 17.47
N GLY A 277 -23.13 8.06 16.15
CA GLY A 277 -24.04 8.94 15.43
C GLY A 277 -23.36 10.27 15.07
N LEU A 278 -22.90 10.33 13.82
CA LEU A 278 -22.58 11.54 13.05
C LEU A 278 -21.33 12.29 13.49
N ALA A 279 -20.43 12.47 12.53
CA ALA A 279 -19.69 13.72 12.41
C ALA A 279 -20.72 14.87 12.49
N GLY A 280 -20.83 15.48 13.67
CA GLY A 280 -21.73 16.59 13.95
C GLY A 280 -23.24 16.29 14.03
N THR A 281 -23.71 15.43 14.95
CA THR A 281 -25.03 15.48 15.68
C THR A 281 -25.30 14.12 16.36
N SER A 282 -25.35 13.90 17.66
CA SER A 282 -26.21 14.51 18.67
C SER A 282 -25.73 14.06 20.05
N ALA A 283 -25.83 14.92 21.06
CA ALA A 283 -25.59 14.54 22.44
C ALA A 283 -26.43 13.30 22.85
N SER A 284 -25.81 12.40 23.59
CA SER A 284 -26.43 11.22 24.20
C SER A 284 -26.98 11.53 25.59
N THR A 285 -28.11 10.90 25.92
CA THR A 285 -28.77 11.08 27.21
C THR A 285 -27.99 10.43 28.36
N ILE A 286 -28.27 10.83 29.60
CA ILE A 286 -27.75 10.16 30.81
C ILE A 286 -28.03 8.65 30.77
N GLY A 287 -29.21 8.24 30.27
CA GLY A 287 -29.60 6.84 30.19
C GLY A 287 -28.70 6.01 29.27
N PHE A 288 -28.26 6.60 28.17
CA PHE A 288 -27.28 5.97 27.29
C PHE A 288 -25.97 5.70 28.05
N TRP A 289 -25.38 6.72 28.65
CA TRP A 289 -24.09 6.59 29.34
C TRP A 289 -24.11 5.55 30.47
N LYS A 290 -25.22 5.45 31.21
CA LYS A 290 -25.36 4.45 32.28
C LYS A 290 -25.52 3.01 31.81
N ASN A 291 -26.07 2.81 30.61
CA ASN A 291 -26.40 1.50 30.05
C ASN A 291 -25.34 0.98 29.07
N TRP A 292 -24.36 1.81 28.71
CA TRP A 292 -23.24 1.45 27.84
C TRP A 292 -21.93 1.60 28.62
N ALA A 293 -21.86 0.95 29.78
CA ALA A 293 -20.76 1.05 30.73
C ALA A 293 -20.40 -0.35 31.25
N SER A 294 -19.13 -0.63 31.51
CA SER A 294 -18.69 -1.93 32.06
C SER A 294 -19.28 -2.15 33.47
N CYS A 295 -19.41 -1.07 34.22
CA CYS A 295 -20.01 -1.02 35.55
C CYS A 295 -21.55 -0.95 35.54
N GLN A 296 -22.20 -1.29 34.41
CA GLN A 296 -23.66 -1.32 34.33
C GLN A 296 -24.28 -2.40 35.23
N THR A 297 -25.52 -2.17 35.68
CA THR A 297 -26.27 -3.12 36.52
C THR A 297 -27.16 -4.09 35.72
N SER A 298 -27.20 -3.94 34.39
CA SER A 298 -27.96 -4.80 33.48
C SER A 298 -27.05 -5.80 32.78
N ASN A 299 -27.50 -7.06 32.65
CA ASN A 299 -26.72 -8.16 32.08
C ASN A 299 -26.63 -8.14 30.54
N GLY A 300 -26.47 -6.97 29.93
CA GLY A 300 -26.35 -6.86 28.48
C GLY A 300 -24.89 -6.95 28.01
N GLY A 301 -24.67 -7.54 26.83
CA GLY A 301 -23.36 -7.64 26.18
C GLY A 301 -22.99 -6.41 25.33
N GLN A 302 -23.49 -5.21 25.70
CA GLN A 302 -23.14 -3.99 24.98
C GLN A 302 -21.67 -3.62 25.21
N LEU A 303 -21.06 -2.96 24.21
CA LEU A 303 -19.73 -2.40 24.39
C LEU A 303 -19.72 -1.31 25.48
N PRO A 304 -18.70 -1.26 26.34
CA PRO A 304 -18.58 -0.28 27.43
C PRO A 304 -18.10 1.08 26.89
N ILE A 305 -19.00 1.79 26.21
CA ILE A 305 -18.76 3.09 25.60
C ILE A 305 -18.35 4.15 26.63
N LEU A 306 -18.93 4.14 27.84
CA LEU A 306 -18.55 5.05 28.92
C LEU A 306 -17.06 4.91 29.24
N ASP A 307 -16.60 3.69 29.48
CA ASP A 307 -15.25 3.34 29.91
C ASP A 307 -14.20 3.83 28.91
N ARG A 308 -14.41 3.49 27.63
CA ARG A 308 -13.55 3.95 26.53
C ARG A 308 -13.50 5.47 26.42
N THR A 309 -14.59 6.16 26.77
CA THR A 309 -14.63 7.64 26.77
C THR A 309 -13.87 8.21 27.94
N LEU A 310 -13.97 7.61 29.12
CA LEU A 310 -13.25 8.03 30.32
C LEU A 310 -11.74 7.95 30.11
N GLN A 311 -11.25 6.87 29.49
CA GLN A 311 -9.83 6.73 29.17
C GLN A 311 -9.31 7.86 28.25
N ALA A 312 -10.16 8.44 27.39
CA ALA A 312 -9.77 9.54 26.52
C ALA A 312 -9.59 10.88 27.26
N PHE A 313 -10.01 11.00 28.52
CA PHE A 313 -9.73 12.16 29.35
C PHE A 313 -8.32 12.12 29.96
N ASP A 314 -7.64 10.96 29.95
CA ASP A 314 -6.32 10.82 30.51
C ASP A 314 -5.21 11.33 29.57
N PRO A 315 -4.13 11.93 30.12
CA PRO A 315 -3.77 12.00 31.54
C PRO A 315 -4.39 13.20 32.31
N GLY A 316 -5.26 14.00 31.68
CA GLY A 316 -5.84 15.21 32.28
C GLY A 316 -6.93 14.93 33.33
N GLY A 317 -7.59 13.78 33.25
CA GLY A 317 -8.63 13.34 34.17
C GLY A 317 -10.01 13.97 33.88
N PHE A 318 -11.05 13.29 34.34
CA PHE A 318 -12.44 13.72 34.26
C PHE A 318 -12.81 14.61 35.45
N THR A 319 -13.06 15.89 35.21
CA THR A 319 -13.29 16.87 36.29
C THR A 319 -14.77 17.26 36.45
N VAL A 320 -15.25 17.32 37.70
CA VAL A 320 -16.60 17.76 38.10
C VAL A 320 -16.51 18.57 39.40
N GLY A 321 -16.66 19.89 39.33
CA GLY A 321 -16.42 20.76 40.49
C GLY A 321 -14.95 20.68 40.93
N ILE A 322 -14.69 20.27 42.16
CA ILE A 322 -13.33 20.07 42.68
C ILE A 322 -12.85 18.61 42.60
N LEU A 323 -13.72 17.71 42.14
CA LEU A 323 -13.40 16.30 41.93
C LEU A 323 -12.70 16.12 40.57
N THR A 324 -11.59 15.40 40.54
CA THR A 324 -10.96 14.89 39.31
C THR A 324 -10.77 13.38 39.44
N LEU A 325 -11.29 12.63 38.47
CA LEU A 325 -11.18 11.18 38.38
C LEU A 325 -10.23 10.81 37.24
N HIS A 326 -9.54 9.68 37.38
CA HIS A 326 -8.60 9.19 36.39
C HIS A 326 -8.86 7.71 36.15
N ASP A 327 -8.77 7.29 34.89
CA ASP A 327 -8.71 5.89 34.57
C ASP A 327 -7.27 5.39 34.69
N THR A 328 -7.04 4.53 35.67
CA THR A 328 -5.77 3.85 35.91
C THR A 328 -5.73 2.44 35.31
N ASN A 329 -6.83 1.95 34.72
CA ASN A 329 -6.87 0.63 34.12
C ASN A 329 -6.33 0.68 32.68
N PRO A 330 -5.33 -0.15 32.32
CA PRO A 330 -4.87 -0.23 30.94
C PRO A 330 -5.88 -0.86 29.97
N ASP A 331 -6.89 -1.59 30.47
CA ASP A 331 -7.96 -2.14 29.62
C ASP A 331 -8.99 -1.05 29.25
N PRO A 332 -9.10 -0.66 27.95
CA PRO A 332 -10.04 0.36 27.51
C PRO A 332 -11.52 -0.02 27.75
N ASP A 333 -11.82 -1.29 28.01
CA ASP A 333 -13.18 -1.79 28.23
C ASP A 333 -13.57 -1.84 29.72
N VAL A 334 -12.67 -1.47 30.64
CA VAL A 334 -12.90 -1.58 32.08
C VAL A 334 -12.31 -0.37 32.81
N ALA A 335 -12.96 0.79 32.72
CA ALA A 335 -12.46 2.00 33.36
C ALA A 335 -12.57 1.90 34.89
N SER A 336 -11.48 2.20 35.58
CA SER A 336 -11.37 2.13 37.05
C SER A 336 -12.26 3.12 37.79
N ASP A 337 -12.68 4.19 37.13
CA ASP A 337 -13.60 5.22 37.62
C ASP A 337 -15.02 5.12 37.06
N CYS A 338 -15.32 4.07 36.26
CA CYS A 338 -16.65 3.83 35.70
C CYS A 338 -17.74 3.88 36.79
N GLY A 339 -17.52 3.19 37.91
CA GLY A 339 -18.51 3.09 39.00
C GLY A 339 -18.84 4.47 39.58
N GLN A 340 -17.82 5.28 39.84
CA GLN A 340 -17.94 6.64 40.34
C GLN A 340 -18.74 7.52 39.37
N ILE A 341 -18.38 7.51 38.09
CA ILE A 341 -19.05 8.32 37.06
C ILE A 341 -20.50 7.88 36.87
N ARG A 342 -20.76 6.57 36.86
CA ARG A 342 -22.11 6.03 36.77
C ARG A 342 -22.96 6.43 37.98
N ASN A 343 -22.39 6.47 39.19
CA ASN A 343 -23.10 6.95 40.37
C ASN A 343 -23.49 8.42 40.24
N LEU A 344 -22.60 9.28 39.74
CA LEU A 344 -22.91 10.69 39.48
C LEU A 344 -23.98 10.86 38.39
N LEU A 345 -23.90 10.11 37.28
CA LEU A 345 -24.94 10.07 36.25
C LEU A 345 -26.29 9.60 36.83
N ASP A 346 -26.26 8.72 37.81
CA ASP A 346 -27.44 8.29 38.55
C ASP A 346 -27.88 9.27 39.64
N LYS A 347 -27.24 10.44 39.82
CA LYS A 347 -27.57 11.40 40.88
C LYS A 347 -27.43 10.79 42.28
N THR A 348 -26.47 9.89 42.43
CA THR A 348 -26.13 9.21 43.68
C THR A 348 -24.75 9.71 44.11
N ALA A 349 -24.51 9.77 45.42
CA ALA A 349 -23.17 10.05 45.93
C ALA A 349 -22.14 9.13 45.26
N ILE A 350 -20.95 9.65 44.97
CA ILE A 350 -19.92 8.99 44.16
C ILE A 350 -19.52 7.60 44.68
N ASN A 351 -19.64 7.37 45.98
CA ASN A 351 -19.38 6.08 46.64
C ASN A 351 -20.53 5.07 46.55
N GLY A 352 -21.60 5.36 45.80
CA GLY A 352 -22.79 4.52 45.69
C GLY A 352 -23.75 4.63 46.88
N GLY A 353 -23.58 5.65 47.72
CA GLY A 353 -24.37 5.87 48.93
C GLY A 353 -25.77 6.45 48.66
N ARG A 354 -26.08 7.60 49.27
CA ARG A 354 -27.43 8.17 49.22
C ARG A 354 -27.77 8.70 47.81
N LYS A 355 -28.99 8.41 47.35
CA LYS A 355 -29.61 9.07 46.20
C LYS A 355 -29.90 10.54 46.52
N LEU A 356 -29.38 11.45 45.71
CA LEU A 356 -29.43 12.90 45.92
C LEU A 356 -30.21 13.59 44.79
N ALA A 357 -31.18 12.90 44.19
CA ALA A 357 -31.97 13.39 43.06
C ALA A 357 -32.86 14.61 43.36
N ASN A 358 -33.00 15.02 44.62
CA ASN A 358 -33.70 16.25 45.01
C ASN A 358 -32.73 17.42 45.25
N ASP A 359 -31.42 17.17 45.22
CA ASP A 359 -30.42 18.20 45.43
C ASP A 359 -30.12 18.94 44.11
N PRO A 360 -30.12 20.29 44.08
CA PRO A 360 -29.89 21.05 42.86
C PRO A 360 -28.52 20.79 42.19
N LEU A 361 -27.44 20.66 42.97
CA LEU A 361 -26.11 20.45 42.42
C LEU A 361 -25.88 19.01 41.99
N PHE A 362 -26.41 18.01 42.70
CA PHE A 362 -26.36 16.62 42.22
C PHE A 362 -27.20 16.40 40.94
N ASN A 363 -28.33 17.08 40.80
CA ASN A 363 -29.09 17.06 39.54
C ASN A 363 -28.26 17.64 38.39
N MET A 364 -27.72 18.85 38.59
CA MET A 364 -26.92 19.53 37.57
C MET A 364 -25.62 18.75 37.24
N ALA A 365 -24.93 18.21 38.25
CA ALA A 365 -23.71 17.43 38.06
C ALA A 365 -23.95 16.21 37.18
N ALA A 366 -25.07 15.49 37.36
CA ALA A 366 -25.40 14.35 36.50
C ALA A 366 -25.52 14.76 35.02
N GLN A 367 -26.15 15.91 34.74
CA GLN A 367 -26.28 16.42 33.38
C GLN A 367 -24.96 16.96 32.83
N TYR A 368 -24.17 17.61 33.68
CA TYR A 368 -22.84 18.10 33.31
C TYR A 368 -21.89 16.94 32.97
N VAL A 369 -21.92 15.85 33.73
CA VAL A 369 -21.14 14.63 33.43
C VAL A 369 -21.50 14.11 32.04
N ALA A 370 -22.79 13.96 31.73
CA ALA A 370 -23.23 13.55 30.40
C ALA A 370 -22.82 14.54 29.29
N TYR A 371 -22.90 15.85 29.55
CA TYR A 371 -22.43 16.89 28.63
C TYR A 371 -20.93 16.74 28.33
N SER A 372 -20.09 16.58 29.35
CA SER A 372 -18.64 16.42 29.19
C SER A 372 -18.30 15.15 28.41
N LEU A 373 -18.97 14.03 28.69
CA LEU A 373 -18.81 12.78 27.93
C LEU A 373 -19.22 12.94 26.46
N ASN A 374 -20.30 13.68 26.18
CA ASN A 374 -20.74 13.99 24.83
C ASN A 374 -19.72 14.84 24.08
N VAL A 375 -19.21 15.91 24.70
CA VAL A 375 -18.18 16.77 24.11
C VAL A 375 -16.89 15.99 23.84
N GLN A 376 -16.45 15.13 24.76
CA GLN A 376 -15.27 14.28 24.55
C GLN A 376 -15.45 13.31 23.39
N ARG A 377 -16.68 12.83 23.14
CA ARG A 377 -17.02 12.02 21.97
C ARG A 377 -17.22 12.82 20.68
N GLY A 378 -17.00 14.13 20.71
CA GLY A 378 -17.07 15.00 19.53
C GLY A 378 -18.41 15.67 19.31
N ALA A 379 -19.33 15.65 20.28
CA ALA A 379 -20.51 16.52 20.24
C ALA A 379 -20.09 17.99 20.34
N THR A 380 -20.85 18.89 19.70
CA THR A 380 -20.54 20.31 19.69
C THR A 380 -20.58 20.88 21.11
N ALA A 381 -19.45 21.41 21.59
CA ALA A 381 -19.40 22.13 22.85
C ALA A 381 -20.15 23.47 22.73
N CYS A 382 -20.92 23.82 23.76
CA CYS A 382 -21.56 25.13 23.83
C CYS A 382 -20.55 26.15 24.36
N GLY A 383 -19.71 26.69 23.47
CA GLY A 383 -18.65 27.65 23.83
C GLY A 383 -19.08 29.13 23.82
N SER A 384 -20.25 29.44 23.26
CA SER A 384 -20.82 30.80 23.29
C SER A 384 -22.35 30.73 23.25
N PRO A 385 -23.03 30.90 24.41
CA PRO A 385 -22.45 31.08 25.75
C PRO A 385 -21.88 29.76 26.32
N ASP A 386 -20.85 29.87 27.17
CA ASP A 386 -20.11 28.72 27.75
C ASP A 386 -20.92 27.98 28.83
N LEU A 387 -21.81 27.07 28.39
CA LEU A 387 -22.67 26.30 29.29
C LEU A 387 -21.87 25.36 30.19
N GLY A 388 -20.85 24.70 29.63
CA GLY A 388 -19.99 23.77 30.38
C GLY A 388 -19.18 24.49 31.45
N GLY A 389 -18.58 25.63 31.09
CA GLY A 389 -17.86 26.48 32.03
C GLY A 389 -18.74 27.04 33.13
N ALA A 390 -19.97 27.46 32.82
CA ALA A 390 -20.91 27.96 33.84
C ALA A 390 -21.30 26.89 34.87
N ALA A 391 -21.56 25.66 34.43
CA ALA A 391 -21.87 24.54 35.32
C ALA A 391 -20.67 24.14 36.18
N GLN A 392 -19.49 24.02 35.56
CA GLN A 392 -18.25 23.69 36.27
C GLN A 392 -17.88 24.76 37.30
N ALA A 393 -18.04 26.04 36.97
CA ALA A 393 -17.77 27.15 37.88
C ALA A 393 -18.67 27.10 39.12
N LEU A 394 -19.96 26.81 38.96
CA LEU A 394 -20.90 26.71 40.08
C LEU A 394 -20.58 25.50 40.98
N LEU A 395 -20.28 24.34 40.37
CA LEU A 395 -19.87 23.14 41.11
C LEU A 395 -18.59 23.41 41.92
N ALA A 396 -17.60 24.07 41.32
CA ALA A 396 -16.35 24.42 41.98
C ALA A 396 -16.55 25.46 43.10
N ALA A 397 -17.36 26.49 42.89
CA ALA A 397 -17.67 27.51 43.90
C ALA A 397 -18.30 26.91 45.17
N HIS A 398 -19.07 25.83 45.01
CA HIS A 398 -19.68 25.10 46.11
C HIS A 398 -18.90 23.87 46.60
N LEU A 399 -17.62 23.73 46.20
CA LEU A 399 -16.75 22.63 46.62
C LEU A 399 -17.38 21.25 46.39
N PHE A 400 -18.09 21.08 45.28
CA PHE A 400 -18.69 19.79 44.93
C PHE A 400 -17.60 18.75 44.69
N ASP A 401 -17.57 17.71 45.52
CA ASP A 401 -16.57 16.63 45.49
C ASP A 401 -17.16 15.25 45.11
N GLY A 402 -18.45 15.23 44.74
CA GLY A 402 -19.19 14.01 44.44
C GLY A 402 -19.78 13.29 45.66
N LEU A 403 -19.39 13.66 46.89
CA LEU A 403 -19.99 13.19 48.14
C LEU A 403 -20.92 14.26 48.74
N THR A 404 -20.50 15.52 48.69
CA THR A 404 -21.18 16.68 49.28
C THR A 404 -20.81 17.97 48.54
N HIS A 405 -21.40 19.08 48.99
CA HIS A 405 -21.06 20.45 48.61
C HIS A 405 -21.44 21.42 49.75
N THR A 406 -21.04 22.69 49.65
CA THR A 406 -21.48 23.74 50.58
C THR A 406 -22.94 24.13 50.33
N ALA A 407 -23.62 24.65 51.35
CA ALA A 407 -25.04 24.98 51.26
C ALA A 407 -25.33 26.09 50.22
N LEU A 408 -26.40 25.89 49.45
CA LEU A 408 -26.90 26.87 48.48
C LEU A 408 -27.89 27.83 49.15
N ASN A 409 -27.84 29.11 48.79
CA ASN A 409 -28.96 30.02 49.00
C ASN A 409 -30.04 29.84 47.90
N GLY A 410 -31.18 30.51 48.05
CA GLY A 410 -32.30 30.37 47.11
C GLY A 410 -31.96 30.79 45.66
N ALA A 411 -31.13 31.80 45.47
CA ALA A 411 -30.71 32.27 44.14
C ALA A 411 -29.74 31.28 43.48
N GLN A 412 -28.80 30.71 44.24
CA GLN A 412 -27.86 29.69 43.76
C GLN A 412 -28.58 28.39 43.40
N ALA A 413 -29.54 27.95 44.22
CA ALA A 413 -30.37 26.79 43.90
C ALA A 413 -31.19 27.01 42.61
N ALA A 414 -31.75 28.21 42.41
CA ALA A 414 -32.45 28.56 41.18
C ALA A 414 -31.53 28.55 39.95
N TYR A 415 -30.30 29.06 40.09
CA TYR A 415 -29.28 29.05 39.05
C TYR A 415 -28.83 27.64 38.67
N ALA A 416 -28.56 26.78 39.67
CA ALA A 416 -28.23 25.36 39.45
C ALA A 416 -29.34 24.62 38.70
N ASN A 417 -30.61 24.83 39.08
CA ASN A 417 -31.75 24.22 38.40
C ASN A 417 -31.91 24.72 36.96
N ALA A 418 -31.64 26.01 36.71
CA ALA A 418 -31.67 26.58 35.36
C ALA A 418 -30.58 25.96 34.46
N LEU A 419 -29.34 25.88 34.94
CA LEU A 419 -28.24 25.22 34.20
C LEU A 419 -28.51 23.73 33.99
N ASN A 420 -29.04 23.03 34.99
CA ASN A 420 -29.46 21.64 34.87
C ASN A 420 -30.44 21.44 33.70
N ASN A 421 -31.45 22.30 33.56
CA ASN A 421 -32.43 22.19 32.48
C ASN A 421 -31.81 22.48 31.09
N LEU A 422 -30.85 23.39 31.02
CA LEU A 422 -30.13 23.67 29.77
C LEU A 422 -29.22 22.50 29.36
N LEU A 423 -28.50 21.91 30.32
CA LEU A 423 -27.67 20.73 30.09
C LEU A 423 -28.54 19.52 29.73
N ASP A 424 -29.69 19.33 30.39
CA ASP A 424 -30.65 18.29 30.02
C ASP A 424 -31.16 18.49 28.59
N THR A 425 -31.55 19.72 28.23
CA THR A 425 -31.98 20.04 26.86
C THR A 425 -30.87 19.72 25.86
N TYR A 426 -29.63 20.11 26.15
CA TYR A 426 -28.48 19.74 25.34
C TYR A 426 -28.34 18.22 25.22
N ASN A 427 -28.34 17.48 26.33
CA ASN A 427 -28.14 16.03 26.34
C ASN A 427 -29.25 15.25 25.62
N ASN A 428 -30.43 15.85 25.43
CA ASN A 428 -31.54 15.24 24.70
C ASN A 428 -31.67 15.72 23.24
N THR A 429 -31.14 16.90 22.89
CA THR A 429 -31.40 17.54 21.58
C THR A 429 -30.16 18.04 20.86
N ASN A 430 -28.99 17.99 21.50
CA ASN A 430 -27.74 18.62 21.07
C ASN A 430 -27.83 20.15 20.86
N GLY A 431 -28.89 20.78 21.37
CA GLY A 431 -29.13 22.22 21.23
C GLY A 431 -28.37 23.01 22.29
N CYS A 432 -27.46 23.89 21.87
CA CYS A 432 -26.87 24.88 22.77
C CYS A 432 -27.87 26.01 23.07
N PRO A 433 -27.89 26.52 24.30
CA PRO A 433 -28.78 27.61 24.66
C PRO A 433 -28.35 28.91 23.96
N ALA A 434 -29.33 29.74 23.57
CA ALA A 434 -29.05 31.06 23.01
C ALA A 434 -28.50 32.04 24.06
N THR A 435 -28.87 31.87 25.33
CA THR A 435 -28.45 32.68 26.47
C THR A 435 -28.29 31.82 27.72
N LEU A 436 -27.42 32.25 28.64
CA LEU A 436 -27.34 31.67 29.99
C LEU A 436 -28.06 32.57 30.99
N PRO A 437 -28.62 32.00 32.07
CA PRO A 437 -29.05 32.80 33.21
C PRO A 437 -27.88 33.61 33.78
N ALA A 438 -28.17 34.78 34.35
CA ALA A 438 -27.14 35.55 35.02
C ALA A 438 -26.69 34.83 36.30
N PRO A 439 -25.37 34.69 36.55
CA PRO A 439 -24.88 34.08 37.78
C PRO A 439 -25.31 34.91 39.00
N PRO A 440 -25.68 34.28 40.12
CA PRO A 440 -25.94 34.98 41.37
C PRO A 440 -24.65 35.60 41.93
N ASN A 441 -24.80 36.59 42.82
CA ASN A 441 -23.69 37.19 43.57
C ASN A 441 -23.95 37.07 45.08
N PRO A 442 -23.09 36.37 45.85
CA PRO A 442 -21.95 35.58 45.39
C PRO A 442 -22.39 34.37 44.53
N LEU A 443 -21.46 33.89 43.69
CA LEU A 443 -21.63 32.67 42.89
C LEU A 443 -21.73 31.46 43.81
#